data_AF-A0A819BME9-F1
#
_entry.id   AF-A0A819BME9-F1
#
_cell.length_a   1.000
_cell.length_b   1.000
_cell.length_c   1.000
_cell.angle_alpha   90.00
_cell.angle_beta   90.00
_cell.angle_gamma   90.00
#
_symmetry.space_group_name_H-M   'P 1'
#
loop_
_entity.id
_entity.type
_entity.pdbx_description
1 polymer ?
#
loop_
_entity_poly.entity_id
_entity_poly.type
_entity_poly.pdbx_seq_one_letter_code
_entity_poly.pdbx_strand_id
1 'polypeptide(L)'
;MEYRICSALIATKIVKEYHSAASYGELKDDYKVAAKYFEKYAIDYLDKCDDENADRACEIILQQNELYGYVALDAVDKLFIATPCCVQAMNNIWFDKLHPEQIKYDDRFK
;
A
#
# COMPACT_ATOMS: atom_id res chain seq x y z
N MET A 1 -2.08 -14.42 -3.48
CA MET A 1 -2.28 -13.52 -2.30
C MET A 1 -1.42 -12.25 -2.43
N GLU A 2 -0.76 -12.04 -3.58
CA GLU A 2 0.44 -11.21 -3.73
C GLU A 2 0.21 -9.69 -3.79
N TYR A 3 -1.03 -9.22 -4.03
CA TYR A 3 -1.23 -7.80 -4.35
C TYR A 3 -2.27 -7.11 -3.47
N ARG A 4 -2.66 -7.69 -2.33
CA ARG A 4 -3.78 -7.18 -1.50
C ARG A 4 -3.56 -5.75 -1.02
N ILE A 5 -2.36 -5.42 -0.54
CA ILE A 5 -2.02 -4.05 -0.11
C ILE A 5 -2.10 -3.11 -1.32
N CYS A 6 -1.43 -3.45 -2.42
CA CYS A 6 -1.43 -2.62 -3.63
C CYS A 6 -2.84 -2.40 -4.21
N SER A 7 -3.66 -3.44 -4.31
CA SER A 7 -5.05 -3.35 -4.76
C SER A 7 -5.89 -2.49 -3.82
N ALA A 8 -5.67 -2.57 -2.51
CA ALA A 8 -6.38 -1.74 -1.53
C ALA A 8 -5.96 -0.26 -1.62
N LEU A 9 -4.67 0.03 -1.84
CA LEU A 9 -4.20 1.41 -2.06
C LEU A 9 -4.79 2.00 -3.36
N ILE A 10 -4.81 1.21 -4.44
CA ILE A 10 -5.41 1.65 -5.71
C ILE A 10 -6.92 1.87 -5.56
N ALA A 11 -7.62 0.98 -4.88
CA ALA A 11 -9.04 1.16 -4.59
C ALA A 11 -9.28 2.45 -3.76
N THR A 12 -8.44 2.71 -2.76
CA THR A 12 -8.46 3.95 -1.99
C THR A 12 -8.35 5.18 -2.90
N LYS A 13 -7.39 5.19 -3.84
CA LYS A 13 -7.21 6.28 -4.80
C LYS A 13 -8.43 6.48 -5.69
N ILE A 14 -8.88 5.41 -6.36
CA ILE A 14 -10.03 5.45 -7.27
C ILE A 14 -11.27 6.01 -6.55
N VAL A 15 -11.53 5.53 -5.34
CA VAL A 15 -12.70 5.98 -4.56
C VAL A 15 -12.55 7.43 -4.09
N LYS A 16 -11.34 7.89 -3.74
CA LYS A 16 -11.06 9.31 -3.42
C LYS A 16 -11.29 10.23 -4.62
N GLU A 17 -10.97 9.77 -5.84
CA GLU A 17 -11.27 10.51 -7.07
C GLU A 17 -12.79 10.60 -7.32
N TYR A 18 -13.52 9.49 -7.18
CA TYR A 18 -14.98 9.50 -7.28
C TYR A 18 -15.66 10.38 -6.22
N HIS A 19 -15.19 10.34 -4.96
CA HIS A 19 -15.65 11.24 -3.92
C HIS A 19 -15.47 12.71 -4.31
N SER A 20 -14.32 13.05 -4.91
CA SER A 20 -13.98 14.41 -5.32
C SER A 20 -14.85 14.89 -6.49
N ALA A 21 -15.21 13.99 -7.40
CA ALA A 21 -16.08 14.27 -8.54
C ALA A 21 -17.58 14.27 -8.20
N ALA A 22 -17.99 13.61 -7.11
CA ALA A 22 -19.39 13.54 -6.71
C ALA A 22 -19.92 14.89 -6.22
N SER A 23 -21.10 15.30 -6.72
CA SER A 23 -21.71 16.59 -6.42
C SER A 23 -21.98 16.74 -4.92
N TYR A 24 -22.78 15.86 -4.32
CA TYR A 24 -23.15 15.82 -2.89
C TYR A 24 -24.16 14.68 -2.68
N GLY A 25 -24.40 14.25 -1.43
CA GLY A 25 -25.40 13.24 -1.07
C GLY A 25 -24.82 11.92 -0.55
N GLU A 26 -25.68 10.94 -0.28
CA GLU A 26 -25.31 9.63 0.31
C GLU A 26 -24.17 8.96 -0.45
N LEU A 27 -24.18 9.02 -1.78
CA LEU A 27 -23.13 8.44 -2.62
C LEU A 27 -21.73 9.04 -2.34
N LYS A 28 -21.66 10.33 -2.01
CA LYS A 28 -20.40 10.99 -1.66
C LYS A 28 -19.90 10.51 -0.30
N ASP A 29 -20.79 10.37 0.67
CA ASP A 29 -20.45 9.82 1.98
C ASP A 29 -20.03 8.34 1.89
N ASP A 30 -20.69 7.56 1.03
CA ASP A 30 -20.33 6.16 0.76
C ASP A 30 -18.93 6.03 0.19
N TYR A 31 -18.55 6.88 -0.79
CA TYR A 31 -17.17 6.89 -1.29
C TYR A 31 -16.18 7.27 -0.18
N LYS A 32 -16.51 8.22 0.69
CA LYS A 32 -15.64 8.57 1.83
C LYS A 32 -15.45 7.40 2.78
N VAL A 33 -16.51 6.65 3.08
CA VAL A 33 -16.45 5.46 3.94
C VAL A 33 -15.65 4.34 3.27
N ALA A 34 -15.89 4.06 1.98
CA ALA A 34 -15.19 3.04 1.23
C ALA A 34 -13.68 3.35 1.09
N ALA A 35 -13.30 4.61 0.85
CA ALA A 35 -11.90 5.02 0.81
C ALA A 35 -11.20 4.75 2.15
N LYS A 36 -11.83 5.12 3.27
CA LYS A 36 -11.30 4.83 4.61
C LYS A 36 -11.19 3.34 4.89
N TYR A 37 -12.15 2.55 4.43
CA TYR A 37 -12.14 1.10 4.59
C TYR A 37 -10.92 0.47 3.90
N PHE A 38 -10.69 0.79 2.63
CA PHE A 38 -9.56 0.21 1.89
C PHE A 38 -8.20 0.67 2.43
N GLU A 39 -8.11 1.94 2.85
CA GLU A 39 -6.91 2.49 3.48
C GLU A 39 -6.60 1.78 4.79
N LYS A 40 -7.60 1.64 5.67
CA LYS A 40 -7.46 0.90 6.92
C LYS A 40 -7.13 -0.57 6.68
N TYR A 41 -7.74 -1.19 5.67
CA TYR A 41 -7.43 -2.57 5.30
C TYR A 41 -5.96 -2.74 4.91
N ALA A 42 -5.40 -1.82 4.12
CA ALA A 42 -3.99 -1.87 3.73
C ALA A 42 -3.06 -1.74 4.94
N ILE A 43 -3.35 -0.79 5.85
CA ILE A 43 -2.58 -0.57 7.08
C ILE A 43 -2.66 -1.79 8.01
N ASP A 44 -3.88 -2.23 8.34
CA ASP A 44 -4.09 -3.36 9.25
C ASP A 44 -3.47 -4.66 8.70
N TYR A 45 -3.37 -4.80 7.38
CA TYR A 45 -2.71 -5.95 6.75
C TYR A 45 -1.19 -5.84 6.82
N LEU A 46 -0.63 -4.65 6.58
CA LEU A 46 0.80 -4.41 6.71
C LEU A 46 1.27 -4.60 8.15
N ASP A 47 0.54 -4.06 9.12
CA ASP A 47 0.85 -4.21 10.55
C ASP A 47 0.92 -5.68 10.96
N LYS A 48 -0.03 -6.51 10.47
CA LYS A 48 0.02 -7.96 10.69
C LYS A 48 1.22 -8.64 10.04
N CYS A 49 1.59 -8.22 8.83
CA CYS A 49 2.78 -8.75 8.18
C CYS A 49 4.06 -8.36 8.95
N ASP A 50 4.10 -7.14 9.49
CA ASP A 50 5.22 -6.64 10.28
C ASP A 50 5.37 -7.38 11.61
N ASP A 51 4.24 -7.62 12.31
CA ASP A 51 4.17 -8.41 13.54
C ASP A 51 4.66 -9.86 13.34
N GLU A 52 4.38 -10.47 12.18
CA GLU A 52 4.81 -11.83 11.85
C GLU A 52 6.28 -11.87 11.38
N ASN A 53 6.68 -10.95 10.51
CA ASN A 53 8.03 -10.84 9.96
C ASN A 53 8.28 -9.45 9.33
N ALA A 54 8.93 -8.57 10.11
CA ALA A 54 9.24 -7.20 9.70
C ALA A 54 10.10 -7.10 8.43
N ASP A 55 11.08 -8.00 8.23
CA ASP A 55 11.93 -7.98 7.02
C ASP A 55 11.09 -8.29 5.78
N ARG A 56 10.19 -9.26 5.88
CA ARG A 56 9.27 -9.63 4.80
C ARG A 56 8.21 -8.55 4.55
N ALA A 57 7.76 -7.85 5.58
CA ALA A 57 6.87 -6.70 5.43
C ALA A 57 7.55 -5.56 4.64
N CYS A 58 8.83 -5.30 4.89
CA CYS A 58 9.63 -4.37 4.11
C CYS A 58 9.75 -4.79 2.64
N GLU A 59 9.97 -6.09 2.37
CA GLU A 59 9.99 -6.62 0.99
C GLU A 59 8.66 -6.40 0.27
N ILE A 60 7.53 -6.62 0.95
CA ILE A 60 6.18 -6.42 0.39
C ILE A 60 5.95 -4.95 0.01
N ILE A 61 6.41 -4.00 0.84
CA ILE A 61 6.28 -2.55 0.57
C ILE A 61 7.06 -2.17 -0.69
N LEU A 62 8.24 -2.76 -0.87
CA LEU A 62 9.16 -2.41 -1.95
C LEU A 62 8.96 -3.25 -3.22
N GLN A 63 8.09 -4.25 -3.15
CA GLN A 63 7.79 -5.13 -4.27
C GLN A 63 7.21 -4.33 -5.44
N GLN A 64 7.83 -4.47 -6.61
CA GLN A 64 7.24 -3.94 -7.85
C GLN A 64 6.01 -4.76 -8.24
N ASN A 65 4.94 -4.06 -8.60
CA ASN A 65 3.71 -4.69 -9.02
C ASN A 65 3.53 -4.56 -10.54
N GLU A 66 3.71 -5.67 -11.26
CA GLU A 66 3.59 -5.69 -12.73
C GLU A 66 2.17 -5.39 -13.22
N LEU A 67 1.16 -5.74 -12.41
CA LEU A 67 -0.26 -5.56 -12.74
C LEU A 67 -0.70 -4.09 -12.70
N TYR A 68 -0.08 -3.30 -11.83
CA TYR A 68 -0.48 -1.91 -11.60
C TYR A 68 0.61 -0.88 -11.94
N GLY A 69 1.84 -1.32 -12.23
CA GLY A 69 2.95 -0.45 -12.62
C GLY A 69 3.16 0.73 -11.65
N TYR A 70 3.48 1.90 -12.21
CA TYR A 70 3.69 3.14 -11.44
C TYR A 70 2.41 3.67 -10.74
N VAL A 71 1.22 3.16 -11.08
CA VAL A 71 -0.05 3.61 -10.48
C VAL A 71 -0.09 3.34 -8.97
N ALA A 72 0.64 2.33 -8.51
CA ALA A 72 0.78 2.02 -7.10
C ALA A 72 1.44 3.16 -6.29
N LEU A 73 2.46 3.83 -6.87
CA LEU A 73 3.18 4.93 -6.22
C LEU A 73 2.31 6.16 -6.02
N ASP A 74 1.48 6.49 -7.01
CA ASP A 74 0.56 7.63 -6.90
C ASP A 74 -0.66 7.33 -6.03
N ALA A 75 -0.90 6.05 -5.69
CA ALA A 75 -2.02 5.61 -4.86
C ALA A 75 -1.66 5.50 -3.38
N VAL A 76 -0.39 5.70 -3.02
CA VAL A 76 0.05 5.61 -1.63
C VAL A 76 -0.44 6.84 -0.84
N ASP A 77 -1.28 6.59 0.16
CA ASP A 77 -1.75 7.65 1.05
C ASP A 77 -0.69 8.03 2.10
N LYS A 78 -0.71 9.29 2.54
CA LYS A 78 0.14 9.82 3.62
C LYS A 78 0.02 9.00 4.90
N LEU A 79 -1.17 8.53 5.25
CA LEU A 79 -1.36 7.71 6.46
C LEU A 79 -0.68 6.34 6.32
N PHE A 80 -0.73 5.74 5.13
CA PHE A 80 -0.04 4.48 4.87
C PHE A 80 1.49 4.63 4.91
N ILE A 81 2.05 5.70 4.34
CA ILE A 81 3.51 5.98 4.40
C ILE A 81 3.96 6.27 5.84
N ALA A 82 3.08 6.85 6.66
CA ALA A 82 3.38 7.15 8.06
C ALA A 82 3.41 5.90 8.97
N THR A 83 3.09 4.71 8.46
CA THR A 83 3.20 3.46 9.23
C THR A 83 4.67 3.18 9.61
N PRO A 84 4.92 2.61 10.80
CA PRO A 84 6.29 2.31 11.26
C PRO A 84 7.10 1.47 10.27
N CYS A 85 6.46 0.47 9.65
CA CYS A 85 7.11 -0.41 8.68
C CYS A 85 7.58 0.35 7.42
N CYS A 86 6.74 1.24 6.86
CA CYS A 86 7.13 2.10 5.75
C CYS A 86 8.29 3.04 6.11
N VAL A 87 8.26 3.63 7.30
CA VAL A 87 9.35 4.50 7.80
C VAL A 87 10.65 3.70 7.97
N GLN A 88 10.56 2.47 8.49
CA GLN A 88 11.71 1.57 8.65
C GLN A 88 12.29 1.15 7.30
N ALA A 89 11.45 0.78 6.33
CA ALA A 89 11.89 0.46 4.97
C ALA A 89 12.63 1.63 4.33
N MET A 90 12.08 2.85 4.43
CA MET A 90 12.71 4.07 3.92
C MET A 90 14.05 4.35 4.62
N ASN A 91 14.14 4.19 5.94
CA ASN A 91 15.40 4.33 6.67
C ASN A 91 16.43 3.29 6.22
N ASN A 92 16.01 2.04 6.01
CA ASN A 92 16.91 0.98 5.56
C ASN A 92 17.45 1.24 4.15
N ILE A 93 16.64 1.80 3.25
CA ILE A 93 17.10 2.28 1.94
C ILE A 93 18.09 3.43 2.12
N TRP A 94 17.76 4.42 2.95
CA TRP A 94 18.59 5.61 3.17
C TRP A 94 19.98 5.27 3.75
N PHE A 95 20.06 4.25 4.60
CA PHE A 95 21.32 3.78 5.18
C PHE A 95 22.01 2.69 4.36
N ASP A 96 21.62 2.48 3.09
CA ASP A 96 22.16 1.44 2.18
C ASP A 96 22.11 0.01 2.76
N LYS A 97 21.17 -0.25 3.69
CA LYS A 97 20.96 -1.59 4.30
C LYS A 97 20.04 -2.47 3.47
N LEU A 98 19.21 -1.86 2.62
CA LEU A 98 18.29 -2.52 1.71
C LEU A 98 18.43 -1.85 0.34
N HIS A 99 19.00 -2.55 -0.63
CA HIS A 99 18.99 -2.07 -2.02
C HIS A 99 17.71 -2.54 -2.70
N PRO A 100 16.89 -1.64 -3.29
CA PRO A 100 15.66 -2.00 -3.99
C PRO A 100 15.89 -3.05 -5.09
N GLU A 101 17.08 -3.05 -5.70
CA GLU A 101 17.50 -3.97 -6.76
C GLU A 101 17.74 -5.42 -6.27
N GLN A 102 17.86 -5.63 -4.95
CA GLN A 102 18.10 -6.95 -4.35
C GLN A 102 16.81 -7.69 -4.02
N ILE A 103 15.66 -7.02 -4.08
CA ILE A 103 14.34 -7.61 -3.85
C ILE A 103 13.96 -8.39 -5.11
N LYS A 104 14.52 -9.59 -5.21
CA LYS A 104 14.22 -10.52 -6.31
C LYS A 104 12.80 -11.03 -6.16
N TYR A 105 12.10 -11.13 -7.29
CA TYR A 105 10.87 -11.91 -7.43
C TYR A 105 11.08 -13.29 -6.83
N ASP A 106 10.42 -13.57 -5.71
CA ASP A 106 10.43 -14.90 -5.12
C ASP A 106 9.50 -15.80 -5.96
N ASP A 107 10.09 -16.57 -6.87
CA ASP A 107 9.40 -17.57 -7.71
C ASP A 107 8.72 -18.70 -6.91
N ARG A 108 8.73 -18.67 -5.56
CA ARG A 108 8.09 -19.65 -4.68
C ARG A 108 6.56 -19.51 -4.56
N PHE A 109 5.92 -18.63 -5.33
CA PHE A 109 4.46 -18.40 -5.27
C PHE A 109 3.70 -18.60 -6.59
N LYS A 110 4.28 -19.32 -7.57
CA LYS A 110 3.52 -19.92 -8.69
C LYS A 110 2.73 -21.15 -8.26
#